data_AF-A0A927X4A2-F1
#
_entry.id   AF-A0A927X4A2-F1
#
_cell.length_a   1.000
_cell.length_b   1.000
_cell.length_c   1.000
_cell.angle_alpha   90.00
_cell.angle_beta   90.00
_cell.angle_gamma   90.00
#
_symmetry.space_group_name_H-M   'P 1'
#
loop_
_entity.id
_entity.type
_entity.pdbx_description
1 polymer ?
#
loop_
_entity_poly.entity_id
_entity_poly.type
_entity_poly.pdbx_seq_one_letter_code
_entity_poly.pdbx_strand_id
1 'polypeptide(L)'
;MSRDDKDSIFEKVESKTNVKKDDIVKLAKSVSSKDLSDERNIRKLIKEVAKLAGKDVSKEKEEKIINAIKKDKIPKDLKNVM
;
A
#
# COMPACT_ATOMS: atom_id res chain seq x y z
N MET A 1 -15.61 18.89 -7.77
CA MET A 1 -14.88 17.77 -7.15
C MET A 1 -14.51 18.23 -5.74
N SER A 2 -15.29 17.81 -4.74
CA SER A 2 -15.19 18.30 -3.35
C SER A 2 -13.92 17.81 -2.66
N ARG A 3 -13.48 18.55 -1.64
CA ARG A 3 -12.16 18.43 -0.98
C ARG A 3 -12.20 17.55 0.28
N ASP A 4 -13.30 16.85 0.53
CA ASP A 4 -13.65 16.35 1.87
C ASP A 4 -13.42 14.84 2.08
N ASP A 5 -13.22 14.04 1.02
CA ASP A 5 -13.09 12.57 1.15
C ASP A 5 -11.69 12.09 1.57
N LYS A 6 -10.65 12.92 1.41
CA LYS A 6 -9.27 12.51 1.72
C LYS A 6 -9.00 12.50 3.22
N ASP A 7 -9.46 13.49 3.97
CA ASP A 7 -9.16 13.57 5.41
C ASP A 7 -9.72 12.39 6.21
N SER A 8 -10.87 11.84 5.82
CA SER A 8 -11.51 10.74 6.55
C SER A 8 -10.69 9.44 6.53
N ILE A 9 -10.01 9.13 5.42
CA ILE A 9 -9.14 7.92 5.36
C ILE A 9 -7.88 8.11 6.20
N PHE A 10 -7.28 9.31 6.19
CA PHE A 10 -6.06 9.58 6.97
C PHE A 10 -6.38 9.59 8.47
N GLU A 11 -7.48 10.22 8.88
CA GLU A 11 -7.89 10.31 10.28
C GLU A 11 -8.25 8.93 10.88
N LYS A 12 -8.85 8.06 10.07
CA LYS A 12 -9.20 6.70 10.49
C LYS A 12 -7.99 5.78 10.59
N VAL A 13 -6.95 6.03 9.79
CA VAL A 13 -5.66 5.36 9.90
C VAL A 13 -4.90 5.89 11.12
N GLU A 14 -4.81 7.21 11.29
CA GLU A 14 -4.16 7.87 12.42
C GLU A 14 -4.76 7.40 13.75
N SER A 15 -6.08 7.39 13.88
CA SER A 15 -6.79 6.93 15.09
C SER A 15 -6.61 5.43 15.37
N LYS A 16 -6.39 4.59 14.35
CA LYS A 16 -6.23 3.14 14.50
C LYS A 16 -4.79 2.66 14.60
N THR A 17 -3.84 3.45 14.11
CA THR A 17 -2.44 3.02 13.92
C THR A 17 -1.42 4.01 14.48
N ASN A 18 -1.87 5.14 15.05
CA ASN A 18 -1.03 6.21 15.59
C ASN A 18 -0.02 6.76 14.55
N VAL A 19 -0.33 6.62 13.26
CA VAL A 19 0.49 7.09 12.14
C VAL A 19 0.06 8.49 11.76
N LYS A 20 1.02 9.42 11.71
CA LYS A 20 0.74 10.81 11.31
C LYS A 20 0.49 10.90 9.81
N LYS A 21 -0.32 11.88 9.41
CA LYS A 21 -0.56 12.22 7.99
C LYS A 21 0.75 12.33 7.17
N ASP A 22 1.79 12.95 7.72
CA ASP A 22 3.09 13.14 7.04
C ASP A 22 3.78 11.81 6.69
N ASP A 23 3.73 10.82 7.60
CA ASP A 23 4.27 9.48 7.36
C ASP A 23 3.51 8.77 6.25
N ILE A 24 2.17 8.86 6.26
CA ILE A 24 1.31 8.24 5.23
C ILE A 24 1.60 8.86 3.86
N VAL A 25 1.79 10.19 3.78
CA VAL A 25 2.12 10.89 2.53
C VAL A 25 3.52 10.53 2.03
N LYS A 26 4.52 10.43 2.92
CA LYS A 26 5.89 9.98 2.57
C LYS A 26 5.90 8.54 2.08
N LEU A 27 5.11 7.68 2.73
CA LEU A 27 4.88 6.30 2.32
C LEU A 27 4.25 6.24 0.93
N ALA A 28 3.17 6.98 0.70
CA ALA A 28 2.50 7.04 -0.60
C ALA A 28 3.42 7.55 -1.72
N LYS A 29 4.28 8.53 -1.44
CA LYS A 29 5.32 8.98 -2.39
C LYS A 29 6.34 7.88 -2.68
N SER A 30 6.86 7.23 -1.64
CA SER A 30 7.81 6.12 -1.78
C SER A 30 7.22 4.95 -2.56
N VAL A 31 5.94 4.64 -2.34
CA VAL A 31 5.15 3.63 -3.06
C VAL A 31 4.99 4.01 -4.53
N SER A 32 4.60 5.26 -4.80
CA SER A 32 4.35 5.75 -6.17
C SER A 32 5.62 5.77 -7.02
N SER A 33 6.78 5.98 -6.41
CA SER A 33 8.08 5.91 -7.09
C SER A 33 8.70 4.51 -7.11
N LYS A 34 8.20 3.54 -6.34
CA LYS A 34 8.71 2.16 -6.34
C LYS A 34 7.95 1.32 -7.35
N ASP A 35 8.65 0.44 -8.05
CA ASP A 35 8.01 -0.61 -8.83
C ASP A 35 7.28 -1.60 -7.91
N LEU A 36 5.96 -1.42 -7.77
CA LEU A 36 5.01 -2.40 -7.20
C LEU A 36 4.82 -3.63 -8.13
N SER A 37 5.73 -3.81 -9.07
CA SER A 37 5.84 -4.96 -9.95
C SER A 37 6.68 -6.07 -9.36
N ASP A 38 7.69 -5.72 -8.56
CA ASP A 38 8.66 -6.68 -8.00
C ASP A 38 8.25 -7.05 -6.57
N GLU A 39 8.11 -8.35 -6.31
CA GLU A 39 7.75 -8.86 -4.98
C GLU A 39 8.68 -8.38 -3.88
N ARG A 40 9.99 -8.29 -4.16
CA ARG A 40 10.99 -7.92 -3.16
C ARG A 40 10.80 -6.47 -2.74
N ASN A 41 10.42 -5.60 -3.68
CA ASN A 41 10.07 -4.21 -3.41
C ASN A 41 8.79 -4.11 -2.61
N ILE A 42 7.73 -4.84 -3.00
CA ILE A 42 6.45 -4.86 -2.27
C ILE A 42 6.66 -5.35 -0.83
N ARG A 43 7.39 -6.46 -0.64
CA ARG A 43 7.71 -7.04 0.67
C ARG A 43 8.45 -6.06 1.58
N LYS A 44 9.50 -5.40 1.07
CA LYS A 44 10.23 -4.36 1.83
C LYS A 44 9.30 -3.24 2.24
N LEU A 45 8.46 -2.79 1.32
CA LEU A 45 7.58 -1.66 1.52
C LEU A 45 6.49 -1.97 2.55
N ILE A 46 5.87 -3.16 2.49
CA ILE A 46 4.91 -3.63 3.52
C ILE A 46 5.57 -3.62 4.90
N LYS A 47 6.80 -4.12 5.04
CA LYS A 47 7.52 -4.11 6.33
C LYS A 47 7.81 -2.71 6.84
N GLU A 48 8.22 -1.79 5.96
CA GLU A 48 8.45 -0.39 6.34
C GLU A 48 7.14 0.28 6.79
N VAL A 49 6.04 0.09 6.04
CA VAL A 49 4.71 0.61 6.41
C VAL A 49 4.26 0.01 7.74
N ALA A 50 4.39 -1.30 7.91
CA ALA A 50 4.00 -2.04 9.10
C ALA A 50 4.71 -1.53 10.35
N LYS A 51 6.03 -1.33 10.23
CA LYS A 51 6.88 -0.81 11.32
C LYS A 51 6.53 0.63 11.66
N LEU A 52 6.29 1.47 10.65
CA LEU A 52 5.84 2.86 10.85
C LEU A 52 4.44 2.91 11.46
N ALA A 53 3.57 1.97 11.09
CA ALA A 53 2.20 1.84 11.58
C ALA A 53 2.05 1.11 12.91
N GLY A 54 3.16 0.71 13.53
CA GLY A 54 3.13 -0.08 14.76
C GLY A 54 2.32 -1.37 14.62
N LYS A 55 2.14 -1.88 13.39
CA LYS A 55 1.35 -3.07 13.10
C LYS A 55 2.25 -4.24 12.75
N ASP A 56 2.03 -5.35 13.43
CA ASP A 56 2.74 -6.58 13.13
C ASP A 56 2.11 -7.28 11.91
N VAL A 57 2.94 -7.47 10.88
CA VAL A 57 2.55 -8.17 9.65
C VAL A 57 3.26 -9.52 9.63
N SER A 58 2.52 -10.57 9.97
CA SER A 58 2.99 -11.94 9.87
C SER A 58 3.22 -12.34 8.40
N LYS A 59 4.10 -13.32 8.15
CA LYS A 59 4.44 -13.80 6.80
C LYS A 59 3.20 -14.07 5.92
N GLU A 60 2.17 -14.70 6.49
CA GLU A 60 0.94 -15.00 5.75
C GLU A 60 0.17 -13.74 5.31
N LYS A 61 0.10 -12.72 6.17
CA LYS A 61 -0.52 -11.42 5.83
C LYS A 61 0.29 -10.71 4.77
N GLU A 62 1.62 -10.75 4.88
CA GLU A 62 2.53 -10.17 3.90
C GLU A 62 2.31 -10.79 2.51
N GLU A 63 2.26 -12.12 2.42
CA GLU A 63 1.98 -12.82 1.16
C GLU A 63 0.59 -12.50 0.60
N LYS A 64 -0.44 -12.42 1.45
CA LYS A 64 -1.79 -12.00 1.04
C LYS A 64 -1.80 -10.59 0.43
N ILE A 65 -1.07 -9.64 1.03
CA ILE A 65 -0.96 -8.27 0.52
C ILE A 65 -0.17 -8.23 -0.79
N ILE A 66 0.96 -8.95 -0.86
CA ILE A 66 1.76 -9.09 -2.08
C ILE A 66 0.89 -9.65 -3.21
N ASN A 67 0.15 -10.72 -2.94
CA ASN A 67 -0.67 -11.38 -3.93
C ASN A 67 -1.86 -10.50 -4.33
N ALA A 68 -2.46 -9.76 -3.40
CA ALA A 68 -3.50 -8.76 -3.71
C ALA A 68 -2.95 -7.66 -4.63
N ILE A 69 -1.79 -7.08 -4.33
CA ILE A 69 -1.17 -6.03 -5.17
C ILE A 69 -0.76 -6.59 -6.54
N LYS A 70 -0.22 -7.81 -6.60
CA LYS A 70 0.14 -8.48 -7.86
C LYS A 70 -1.07 -8.85 -8.69
N LYS A 71 -2.17 -9.30 -8.07
CA LYS A 71 -3.41 -9.73 -8.71
C LYS A 71 -4.27 -8.54 -9.13
N ASP A 72 -4.18 -7.42 -8.42
CA ASP A 72 -4.81 -6.15 -8.76
C ASP A 72 -4.05 -5.38 -9.85
N LYS A 73 -2.92 -5.91 -10.33
CA LYS A 73 -2.45 -5.56 -11.68
C LYS A 73 -3.50 -6.02 -12.68
N ILE A 74 -4.39 -5.08 -12.98
CA ILE A 74 -5.03 -4.80 -14.26
C ILE A 74 -4.70 -5.93 -15.24
N PRO A 75 -5.64 -6.82 -15.57
CA PRO A 75 -5.37 -7.93 -16.47
C PRO A 75 -4.66 -7.37 -17.71
N LYS A 76 -3.37 -7.73 -17.84
CA LYS A 76 -2.62 -7.54 -19.09
C LYS A 76 -3.16 -8.48 -20.19
N ASP A 77 -4.13 -9.31 -19.86
CA ASP A 77 -4.81 -10.29 -20.72
C ASP A 77 -5.75 -9.71 -21.78
N LEU A 78 -5.76 -8.38 -21.99
CA LEU A 78 -6.35 -7.80 -23.21
C LEU A 78 -5.36 -7.68 -24.38
N LYS A 79 -4.09 -8.03 -24.20
CA LYS A 79 -3.08 -7.98 -25.28
C LYS A 79 -3.01 -9.22 -26.17
N ASN A 80 -3.88 -10.22 -25.97
CA ASN A 80 -3.85 -11.48 -26.73
C ASN A 80 -5.12 -11.77 -27.55
N VAL A 81 -5.94 -10.75 -27.84
CA VAL A 81 -7.16 -10.90 -28.69
C VAL A 81 -7.34 -9.76 -29.69
N MET A 82 -6.29 -9.36 -30.40
CA MET A 82 -6.43 -8.56 -31.62
C MET A 82 -5.35 -8.88 -32.65
#